data_AF-A0A7D5MVY3-F1
#
_entry.id   AF-A0A7D5MVY3-F1
#
_cell.length_a   1.000
_cell.length_b   1.000
_cell.length_c   1.000
_cell.angle_alpha   90.00
_cell.angle_beta   90.00
_cell.angle_gamma   90.00
#
_symmetry.space_group_name_H-M   'P 1'
#
loop_
_entity.id
_entity.type
_entity.pdbx_description
1 polymer ?
#
loop_
_entity_poly.entity_id
_entity_poly.type
_entity_poly.pdbx_seq_one_letter_code
_entity_poly.pdbx_strand_id
1 'polypeptide(L)'
;MPLSIAFWSFAIFWGALLNLATTIASLALLVIGNGSAPASWAAPMAVTLHLLPIPYAIVAFVGVWRSAANPEVPSTQKLMVRCTVAIWTAGMILI
;
A
#
# COMPACT_ATOMS: atom_id res chain seq x y z
N MET A 1 -3.62 19.16 4.89
CA MET A 1 -2.75 18.21 5.63
C MET A 1 -1.31 18.52 5.28
N PRO A 2 -0.38 18.52 6.25
CA PRO A 2 1.04 18.70 5.98
C PRO A 2 1.58 17.56 5.09
N LEU A 3 2.39 17.91 4.09
CA LEU A 3 2.98 16.96 3.15
C LEU A 3 3.80 15.87 3.87
N SER A 4 4.52 16.24 4.92
CA SER A 4 5.33 15.32 5.73
C SER A 4 4.49 14.22 6.38
N ILE A 5 3.35 14.55 6.96
CA ILE A 5 2.47 13.58 7.62
C ILE A 5 1.81 12.68 6.57
N ALA A 6 1.36 13.25 5.44
CA ALA A 6 0.72 12.49 4.37
C ALA A 6 1.68 11.44 3.78
N PHE A 7 2.93 11.84 3.57
CA PHE A 7 3.95 10.97 3.01
C PHE A 7 4.45 9.96 4.05
N TRP A 8 5.01 10.41 5.17
CA TRP A 8 5.71 9.51 6.10
C TRP A 8 4.78 8.63 6.91
N SER A 9 3.69 9.19 7.44
CA SER A 9 2.81 8.42 8.31
C SER A 9 1.88 7.53 7.47
N PHE A 10 1.16 8.09 6.50
CA PHE A 10 0.13 7.36 5.78
C PHE A 10 0.69 6.54 4.60
N ALA A 11 1.44 7.17 3.69
CA ALA A 11 1.93 6.43 2.52
C ALA A 11 3.05 5.43 2.87
N ILE A 12 4.03 5.84 3.68
CA ILE A 12 5.18 4.99 4.01
C ILE A 12 4.84 4.05 5.18
N PHE A 13 4.65 4.57 6.39
CA PHE A 13 4.54 3.71 7.59
C PHE A 13 3.30 2.82 7.55
N TRP A 14 2.11 3.41 7.46
CA TRP A 14 0.86 2.64 7.45
C TRP A 14 0.69 1.83 6.16
N GLY A 15 1.11 2.37 5.00
CA GLY A 15 1.11 1.64 3.74
C GLY A 15 2.00 0.41 3.77
N ALA A 16 3.23 0.51 4.28
CA ALA A 16 4.13 -0.63 4.44
C ALA A 16 3.60 -1.63 5.47
N LEU A 17 3.10 -1.15 6.61
CA LEU A 17 2.60 -2.01 7.68
C LEU A 17 1.39 -2.83 7.23
N LEU A 18 0.44 -2.20 6.53
CA LEU A 18 -0.72 -2.89 5.98
C LEU A 18 -0.31 -3.94 4.94
N ASN A 19 0.53 -3.58 3.97
CA ASN A 19 1.00 -4.54 2.96
C ASN A 19 1.74 -5.72 3.60
N LEU A 20 2.64 -5.45 4.55
CA LEU A 20 3.36 -6.50 5.25
C LEU A 20 2.40 -7.44 5.99
N ALA A 21 1.43 -6.87 6.73
CA ALA A 21 0.45 -7.65 7.47
C ALA A 21 -0.43 -8.51 6.54
N THR A 22 -0.90 -7.95 5.43
CA THR A 22 -1.73 -8.68 4.47
C THR A 22 -0.96 -9.73 3.69
N THR A 23 0.30 -9.46 3.33
CA THR A 23 1.15 -10.43 2.65
C THR A 23 1.50 -11.59 3.57
N ILE A 24 1.85 -11.33 4.84
CA ILE A 24 2.04 -12.39 5.84
C ILE A 24 0.76 -13.20 6.02
N ALA A 25 -0.40 -12.55 6.18
CA ALA A 25 -1.68 -13.23 6.37
C ALA A 25 -2.08 -14.08 5.14
N SER A 26 -1.86 -13.55 3.93
CA SER A 26 -2.10 -14.25 2.66
C SER A 26 -1.23 -15.50 2.54
N LEU A 27 0.07 -15.39 2.81
CA LEU A 27 1.00 -16.52 2.79
C LEU A 27 0.66 -17.55 3.88
N ALA A 28 0.32 -17.10 5.09
CA ALA A 28 -0.09 -17.98 6.18
C ALA A 28 -1.35 -18.78 5.82
N LEU A 29 -2.35 -18.15 5.18
CA LEU A 29 -3.54 -18.85 4.69
C LEU A 29 -3.20 -19.94 3.67
N LEU A 30 -2.26 -19.68 2.76
CA LEU A 30 -1.82 -20.69 1.79
C LEU A 30 -1.09 -21.86 2.47
N VAL A 31 -0.24 -21.59 3.46
CA VAL A 31 0.48 -22.64 4.21
C VAL A 31 -0.49 -23.51 5.01
N ILE A 32 -1.43 -22.88 5.75
CA ILE A 32 -2.41 -23.60 6.58
C ILE A 32 -3.43 -24.34 5.71
N GLY A 33 -3.89 -23.71 4.62
CA GLY A 33 -4.89 -24.27 3.72
C GLY A 33 -4.42 -25.49 2.92
N ASN A 34 -3.10 -25.66 2.73
CA ASN A 34 -2.51 -26.79 2.00
C ASN A 34 -2.24 -28.04 2.87
N GLY A 35 -2.37 -27.96 4.20
CA GLY A 35 -1.97 -29.03 5.11
C GLY A 35 -2.93 -30.23 5.18
N SER A 36 -4.21 -30.09 4.81
CA SER A 36 -5.24 -31.12 5.13
C SER A 36 -6.15 -31.55 3.99
N ALA A 37 -6.16 -30.84 2.85
CA ALA A 37 -6.86 -31.12 1.59
C ALA A 37 -6.67 -29.87 0.71
N PRO A 38 -6.89 -29.89 -0.62
CA PRO A 38 -7.01 -28.66 -1.38
C PRO A 38 -8.25 -27.90 -0.89
N ALA A 39 -8.06 -27.05 0.13
CA ALA A 39 -9.07 -26.12 0.58
C ALA A 39 -9.29 -25.12 -0.56
N SER A 40 -10.26 -25.40 -1.42
CA SER A 40 -10.65 -24.55 -2.57
C SER A 40 -10.95 -23.11 -2.16
N TRP A 41 -11.22 -22.87 -0.87
CA TRP A 41 -11.44 -21.55 -0.28
C TRP A 41 -10.15 -20.80 0.09
N ALA A 42 -9.03 -21.48 0.34
CA ALA A 42 -7.81 -20.84 0.86
C ALA A 42 -7.13 -19.94 -0.18
N ALA A 43 -7.05 -20.41 -1.43
CA ALA A 43 -6.49 -19.63 -2.54
C ALA A 43 -7.27 -18.32 -2.82
N PRO A 44 -8.60 -18.31 -3.01
CA PRO A 44 -9.34 -17.06 -3.23
C PRO A 44 -9.29 -16.12 -2.02
N MET A 45 -9.26 -16.64 -0.78
CA MET A 45 -9.11 -15.80 0.42
C MET A 45 -7.71 -15.17 0.52
N ALA A 46 -6.66 -15.92 0.19
CA ALA A 46 -5.29 -15.40 0.16
C ALA A 46 -5.13 -14.27 -0.87
N VAL A 47 -5.72 -14.43 -2.07
CA VAL A 47 -5.77 -13.37 -3.08
C VAL A 47 -6.54 -12.15 -2.57
N THR A 48 -7.69 -12.36 -1.94
CA THR A 48 -8.50 -11.25 -1.41
C THR A 48 -7.75 -10.46 -0.34
N LEU A 49 -7.04 -11.13 0.56
CA LEU A 49 -6.20 -10.46 1.57
C LEU A 49 -5.05 -9.69 0.94
N HIS A 50 -4.40 -10.25 -0.08
CA HIS A 50 -3.29 -9.59 -0.78
C HIS A 50 -3.75 -8.34 -1.54
N LEU A 51 -4.98 -8.31 -2.06
CA LEU A 51 -5.55 -7.14 -2.75
C LEU A 51 -6.18 -6.11 -1.79
N LEU A 52 -6.38 -6.47 -0.52
CA LEU A 52 -7.02 -5.62 0.49
C LEU A 52 -6.31 -4.27 0.74
N PRO A 53 -4.97 -4.13 0.65
CA PRO A 53 -4.29 -2.84 0.83
C PRO A 53 -4.48 -1.87 -0.34
N ILE A 54 -4.93 -2.33 -1.51
CA ILE A 54 -4.98 -1.50 -2.73
C ILE A 54 -5.84 -0.25 -2.53
N PRO A 55 -7.08 -0.31 -2.00
CA PRO A 55 -7.87 0.89 -1.72
C PRO A 55 -7.15 1.87 -0.79
N TYR A 56 -6.43 1.37 0.22
CA TYR A 56 -5.64 2.20 1.11
C TYR A 56 -4.49 2.90 0.37
N ALA A 57 -3.75 2.15 -0.45
CA ALA A 57 -2.64 2.68 -1.24
C ALA A 57 -3.10 3.79 -2.21
N ILE A 58 -4.28 3.64 -2.82
CA ILE A 58 -4.89 4.66 -3.68
C ILE A 58 -5.22 5.92 -2.88
N VAL A 59 -5.87 5.78 -1.71
CA VAL A 59 -6.22 6.92 -0.86
C VAL A 59 -4.97 7.65 -0.37
N ALA A 60 -3.95 6.92 0.08
CA ALA A 60 -2.67 7.49 0.51
C ALA A 60 -1.96 8.22 -0.65
N PHE A 61 -1.93 7.62 -1.84
CA PHE A 61 -1.39 8.25 -3.05
C PHE A 61 -2.10 9.58 -3.36
N VAL A 62 -3.43 9.60 -3.39
CA VAL A 62 -4.22 10.82 -3.64
C VAL A 62 -3.97 11.86 -2.54
N GLY A 63 -3.89 11.43 -1.28
CA GLY A 63 -3.59 12.30 -0.14
C GLY A 63 -2.24 13.00 -0.27
N VAL A 64 -1.19 12.26 -0.64
CA VAL A 64 0.14 12.82 -0.92
C VAL A 64 0.13 13.72 -2.14
N TRP A 65 -0.51 13.29 -3.24
CA TRP A 65 -0.55 14.03 -4.50
C TRP A 65 -1.23 15.40 -4.34
N ARG A 66 -2.35 15.44 -3.60
CA ARG A 66 -3.05 16.68 -3.26
C ARG A 66 -2.24 17.54 -2.30
N SER A 67 -1.59 16.95 -1.29
CA SER A 67 -0.75 17.69 -0.34
C SER A 67 0.48 18.32 -1.01
N ALA A 68 1.02 17.66 -2.04
CA ALA A 68 2.10 18.18 -2.85
C ALA A 68 1.66 19.32 -3.78
N ALA A 69 0.36 19.48 -4.07
CA ALA A 69 -0.15 20.57 -4.90
C ALA A 69 -0.21 21.93 -4.18
N ASN A 70 0.01 21.96 -2.86
CA ASN A 70 -0.07 23.19 -2.07
C ASN A 70 0.91 24.28 -2.59
N PRO A 71 0.52 25.56 -2.57
CA PRO A 71 1.36 26.67 -3.07
C PRO A 71 2.70 26.80 -2.33
N GLU A 72 2.70 26.48 -1.04
CA GLU A 72 3.87 26.59 -0.14
C GLU A 72 4.99 25.59 -0.46
N VAL A 73 4.72 24.56 -1.26
CA VAL A 73 5.70 23.53 -1.59
C VAL A 73 6.52 23.97 -2.83
N PRO A 74 7.86 24.02 -2.75
CA PRO A 74 8.72 24.33 -3.89
C PRO A 74 8.51 23.37 -5.07
N SER A 75 8.57 23.88 -6.31
CA SER A 75 8.29 23.12 -7.55
C SER A 75 9.12 21.84 -7.68
N THR A 76 10.41 21.89 -7.35
CA THR A 76 11.31 20.72 -7.37
C THR A 76 10.83 19.64 -6.40
N GLN A 77 10.42 20.03 -5.19
CA GLN A 77 9.93 19.11 -4.17
C GLN A 77 8.58 18.48 -4.56
N LYS A 78 7.72 19.22 -5.27
CA LYS A 78 6.46 18.68 -5.82
C LYS A 78 6.71 17.51 -6.76
N LEU A 79 7.65 17.67 -7.68
CA LEU A 79 7.98 16.63 -8.66
C LEU A 79 8.57 15.40 -7.98
N MET A 80 9.55 15.60 -7.09
CA MET A 80 10.20 14.50 -6.37
C MET A 80 9.19 13.67 -5.58
N VAL A 81 8.32 14.32 -4.78
CA VAL A 81 7.35 13.59 -3.96
C VAL A 81 6.32 12.85 -4.81
N ARG A 82 5.89 13.44 -5.94
CA ARG A 82 4.97 12.79 -6.88
C ARG A 82 5.58 11.55 -7.54
N CYS A 83 6.82 11.63 -8.00
CA CYS A 83 7.52 10.48 -8.58
C CYS A 83 7.74 9.39 -7.53
N THR A 84 8.23 9.77 -6.34
CA THR A 84 8.49 8.80 -5.27
C THR A 84 7.22 8.09 -4.82
N VAL A 85 6.12 8.82 -4.59
CA VAL A 85 4.87 8.18 -4.16
C VAL A 85 4.28 7.31 -5.26
N ALA A 86 4.42 7.68 -6.55
CA ALA A 86 3.97 6.85 -7.66
C ALA A 86 4.75 5.52 -7.73
N ILE A 87 6.08 5.58 -7.64
CA ILE A 87 6.94 4.40 -7.64
C ILE A 87 6.63 3.52 -6.41
N TRP A 88 6.49 4.13 -5.24
CA TRP A 88 6.16 3.43 -4.01
C TRP A 88 4.80 2.74 -4.09
N THR A 89 3.76 3.44 -4.51
CA THR A 89 2.41 2.86 -4.68
C THR A 89 2.42 1.72 -5.69
N ALA A 90 3.14 1.85 -6.81
CA ALA A 90 3.29 0.77 -7.77
C ALA A 90 4.00 -0.45 -7.15
N GLY A 91 5.07 -0.24 -6.38
CA GLY A 91 5.75 -1.31 -5.65
C GLY A 91 4.84 -2.02 -4.65
N MET A 92 4.05 -1.27 -3.88
CA MET A 92 3.11 -1.82 -2.89
C MET A 92 1.95 -2.59 -3.51
N ILE A 93 1.61 -2.36 -4.78
CA ILE A 93 0.56 -3.12 -5.48
C ILE A 93 1.12 -4.47 -5.98
N LEU A 94 2.44 -4.58 -6.15
CA LEU A 94 3.11 -5.75 -6.70
C LEU A 94 3.60 -6.75 -5.63
N ILE A 95 3.64 -6.36 -4.35
CA ILE A 95 4.24 -7.09 -3.22
C ILE A 95 3.17 -7.37 -2.16
#